data_AF-A0A2H6JWZ0-F1
#
_entry.id   AF-A0A2H6JWZ0-F1
#
_cell.length_a   1.000
_cell.length_b   1.000
_cell.length_c   1.000
_cell.angle_alpha   90.00
_cell.angle_beta   90.00
_cell.angle_gamma   90.00
#
_symmetry.space_group_name_H-M   'P 1'
#
loop_
_entity.id
_entity.type
_entity.pdbx_description
1 polymer ?
#
loop_
_entity_poly.entity_id
_entity_poly.type
_entity_poly.pdbx_seq_one_letter_code
_entity_poly.pdbx_strand_id
1 'polypeptide(L)'
;MRWKVVDNTLIIEGDFYALSSGLLGGFGSVKYIFNHTVRHNKLEQPVVYLKEVADRFSMNRYFGLLTSVSMERLSVVVEQDVTVFATAGIKNHNEKIGTINIVVVVEGDMSDNTIVNAVIIATEAKSKALLENGFNFTGTSTDAVIVAKMGNGRFYEYSGPASRLGRKIWRAVIKAVSESLGKVE
;
A
#
# COMPACT_ATOMS: atom_id res chain seq x y z
N MET A 1 -8.30 -8.78 10.66
CA MET A 1 -8.52 -7.36 10.30
C MET A 1 -9.90 -7.18 9.67
N ARG A 2 -10.43 -5.95 9.59
CA ARG A 2 -11.61 -5.59 8.77
C ARG A 2 -11.23 -4.45 7.84
N TRP A 3 -11.88 -4.34 6.68
CA TRP A 3 -11.68 -3.19 5.80
C TRP A 3 -12.97 -2.80 5.10
N LYS A 4 -13.04 -1.53 4.68
CA LYS A 4 -14.16 -0.98 3.91
C LYS A 4 -13.68 0.16 3.03
N VAL A 5 -14.44 0.46 1.97
CA VAL A 5 -14.29 1.70 1.19
C VAL A 5 -15.46 2.61 1.49
N VAL A 6 -15.18 3.85 1.90
CA VAL A 6 -16.18 4.87 2.21
C VAL A 6 -15.63 6.26 1.87
N ASP A 7 -16.45 7.10 1.23
CA ASP A 7 -16.09 8.46 0.79
C ASP A 7 -14.70 8.57 0.13
N ASN A 8 -14.42 7.70 -0.84
CA ASN A 8 -13.13 7.60 -1.54
C ASN A 8 -11.93 7.25 -0.65
N THR A 9 -12.18 6.55 0.46
CA THR A 9 -11.17 6.13 1.42
C THR A 9 -11.26 4.63 1.61
N LEU A 10 -10.19 3.91 1.28
CA LEU A 10 -9.98 2.57 1.84
C LEU A 10 -9.56 2.74 3.29
N ILE A 11 -10.28 2.10 4.21
CA ILE A 11 -9.94 2.05 5.64
C ILE A 11 -9.77 0.58 6.03
N ILE A 12 -8.61 0.26 6.61
CA ILE A 12 -8.26 -1.05 7.14
C ILE A 12 -8.09 -0.90 8.66
N GLU A 13 -8.87 -1.66 9.42
CA GLU A 13 -8.90 -1.62 10.88
C GLU A 13 -8.38 -2.95 11.46
N GLY A 14 -7.54 -2.84 12.48
CA GLY A 14 -6.97 -3.96 13.22
C GLY A 14 -6.00 -3.47 14.30
N ASP A 15 -5.18 -4.36 14.83
CA ASP A 15 -4.01 -3.98 15.62
C ASP A 15 -2.77 -4.36 14.81
N PHE A 16 -1.97 -3.36 14.45
CA PHE A 16 -0.85 -3.53 13.55
C PHE A 16 0.44 -2.97 14.16
N TYR A 17 1.55 -3.64 13.89
CA TYR A 17 2.87 -3.01 13.88
C TYR A 17 3.31 -2.89 12.43
N ALA A 18 3.68 -1.69 11.99
CA ALA A 18 3.86 -1.43 10.57
C ALA A 18 5.05 -0.50 10.30
N LEU A 19 5.51 -0.55 9.05
CA LEU A 19 6.41 0.44 8.44
C LEU A 19 5.67 1.11 7.28
N SER A 20 5.63 2.43 7.28
CA SER A 20 5.07 3.23 6.20
C SER A 20 6.13 4.10 5.53
N SER A 21 6.16 4.13 4.20
CA SER A 21 6.92 5.11 3.43
C SER A 21 6.12 6.38 3.12
N GLY A 22 4.85 6.44 3.53
CA GLY A 22 3.97 7.58 3.29
C GLY A 22 4.28 8.79 4.20
N LEU A 23 3.47 9.83 4.06
CA LEU A 23 3.55 11.02 4.93
C LEU A 23 3.39 10.62 6.40
N LEU A 24 4.21 11.21 7.28
CA LEU A 24 4.29 10.85 8.71
C LEU A 24 4.59 9.36 8.96
N GLY A 25 5.23 8.70 7.99
CA GLY A 25 5.62 7.29 8.06
C GLY A 25 6.81 7.02 8.99
N GLY A 26 7.39 5.83 8.84
CA GLY A 26 8.31 5.21 9.80
C GLY A 26 7.69 3.97 10.43
N PHE A 27 8.35 3.44 11.47
CA PHE A 27 7.84 2.33 12.25
C PHE A 27 6.82 2.81 13.29
N GLY A 28 5.77 2.03 13.51
CA GLY A 28 4.82 2.33 14.56
C GLY A 28 3.72 1.29 14.72
N SER A 29 3.15 1.27 15.93
CA SER A 29 1.96 0.49 16.23
C SER A 29 0.71 1.32 15.90
N VAL A 30 -0.11 0.88 14.95
CA VAL A 30 -1.30 1.60 14.47
C VAL A 30 -2.55 0.73 14.56
N LYS A 31 -3.72 1.37 14.64
CA LYS A 31 -5.03 0.70 14.58
C LYS A 31 -5.68 0.79 13.20
N TYR A 32 -5.29 1.81 12.44
CA TYR A 32 -5.85 2.10 11.14
C TYR A 32 -4.76 2.22 10.09
N ILE A 33 -5.01 1.67 8.92
CA ILE A 33 -4.26 1.98 7.71
C ILE A 33 -5.27 2.46 6.68
N PHE A 34 -5.00 3.58 6.02
CA PHE A 34 -5.91 4.08 4.99
C PHE A 34 -5.20 4.53 3.72
N ASN A 35 -5.95 4.55 2.62
CA ASN A 35 -5.53 5.14 1.35
C ASN A 35 -6.69 5.99 0.83
N HIS A 36 -6.47 7.29 0.65
CA HIS A 36 -7.52 8.26 0.32
C HIS A 36 -7.31 8.92 -1.04
N THR A 37 -8.35 8.94 -1.88
CA THR A 37 -8.32 9.66 -3.16
C THR A 37 -8.49 11.15 -2.94
N VAL A 38 -7.50 11.93 -3.36
CA VAL A 38 -7.49 13.39 -3.33
C VAL A 38 -8.24 13.92 -4.56
N ARG A 39 -9.20 14.82 -4.37
CA ARG A 39 -9.99 15.43 -5.46
C ARG A 39 -9.29 16.54 -6.24
N HIS A 40 -8.18 17.07 -5.72
CA HIS A 40 -7.45 18.19 -6.32
C HIS A 40 -5.98 17.83 -6.55
N ASN A 41 -5.50 18.04 -7.78
CA ASN A 41 -4.16 17.66 -8.24
C ASN A 41 -3.01 18.42 -7.57
N LYS A 42 -3.30 19.42 -6.72
CA LYS A 42 -2.30 20.19 -5.99
C LYS A 42 -2.74 20.39 -4.54
N LEU A 43 -2.18 19.56 -3.65
CA LEU A 43 -2.28 19.74 -2.20
C LEU A 43 -1.10 20.58 -1.73
N GLU A 44 -1.35 21.82 -1.31
CA GLU A 44 -0.29 22.68 -0.77
C GLU A 44 0.20 22.19 0.61
N GLN A 45 -0.71 21.63 1.43
CA GLN A 45 -0.43 21.15 2.78
C GLN A 45 -0.84 19.68 2.96
N PRO A 46 -0.14 18.73 2.32
CA PRO A 46 -0.57 17.33 2.27
C PRO A 46 -0.59 16.66 3.64
N VAL A 47 0.28 17.08 4.57
CA VAL A 47 0.29 16.57 5.96
C VAL A 47 -0.95 17.02 6.74
N VAL A 48 -1.39 18.27 6.56
CA VAL A 48 -2.60 18.79 7.21
C VAL A 48 -3.81 18.05 6.67
N TYR A 49 -3.91 17.92 5.35
CA TYR A 49 -5.00 17.18 4.70
C TYR A 49 -5.06 15.71 5.13
N LEU A 50 -3.92 15.03 5.26
CA LEU A 50 -3.86 13.66 5.78
C LEU A 50 -4.49 13.55 7.18
N LYS A 51 -4.18 14.52 8.06
CA LYS A 51 -4.76 14.58 9.42
C LYS A 51 -6.26 14.83 9.37
N GLU A 52 -6.73 15.75 8.53
CA GLU A 52 -8.17 16.02 8.36
C GLU A 52 -8.94 14.79 7.88
N VAL A 53 -8.36 13.98 6.97
CA VAL A 53 -8.95 12.70 6.55
C VAL A 53 -9.03 11.74 7.73
N ALA A 54 -7.97 11.64 8.54
CA ALA A 54 -7.98 10.79 9.72
C ALA A 54 -9.02 11.23 10.75
N ASP A 55 -9.11 12.53 11.02
CA ASP A 55 -10.06 13.13 11.97
C ASP A 55 -11.51 12.90 11.52
N ARG A 56 -11.80 13.02 10.21
CA ARG A 56 -13.14 12.76 9.64
C ARG A 56 -13.65 11.36 9.98
N PHE A 57 -12.78 10.37 10.02
CA PHE A 57 -13.13 8.99 10.35
C PHE A 57 -12.78 8.60 11.78
N SER A 58 -12.41 9.57 12.63
CA SER A 58 -12.01 9.34 14.03
C SER A 58 -10.85 8.34 14.17
N MET A 59 -9.91 8.34 13.24
CA MET A 59 -8.73 7.48 13.25
C MET A 59 -7.62 8.13 14.09
N ASN A 60 -7.29 7.53 15.23
CA ASN A 60 -6.31 8.11 16.17
C ASN A 60 -4.86 7.66 15.92
N ARG A 61 -4.62 6.35 15.80
CA ARG A 61 -3.31 5.72 15.57
C ARG A 61 -3.34 5.14 14.17
N TYR A 62 -2.73 5.84 13.21
CA TYR A 62 -2.85 5.49 11.81
C TYR A 62 -1.56 5.62 11.03
N PHE A 63 -1.49 4.88 9.93
CA PHE A 63 -0.73 5.28 8.76
C PHE A 63 -1.70 5.54 7.61
N GLY A 64 -1.45 6.60 6.84
CA GLY A 64 -2.32 7.01 5.76
C GLY A 64 -1.53 7.30 4.49
N LEU A 65 -2.10 6.91 3.37
CA LEU A 65 -1.61 7.23 2.04
C LEU A 65 -2.61 8.15 1.34
N LEU A 66 -2.10 9.03 0.48
CA LEU A 66 -2.89 9.87 -0.40
C LEU A 66 -2.64 9.43 -1.84
N THR A 67 -3.69 9.40 -2.65
CA THR A 67 -3.60 8.98 -4.06
C THR A 67 -4.46 9.88 -4.94
N SER A 68 -4.09 10.04 -6.21
CA SER A 68 -4.97 10.65 -7.23
C SER A 68 -5.88 9.61 -7.91
N VAL A 69 -5.73 8.34 -7.54
CA VAL A 69 -6.44 7.21 -8.16
C VAL A 69 -7.78 6.99 -7.47
N SER A 70 -8.86 6.85 -8.26
CA SER A 70 -10.19 6.46 -7.76
C SER A 70 -10.12 5.14 -6.99
N MET A 71 -10.85 5.04 -5.87
CA MET A 71 -10.97 3.79 -5.12
C MET A 71 -11.71 2.69 -5.90
N GLU A 72 -12.37 2.99 -7.01
CA GLU A 72 -12.91 1.98 -7.93
C GLU A 72 -11.79 1.12 -8.55
N ARG A 73 -10.59 1.72 -8.71
CA ARG A 73 -9.39 1.04 -9.18
C ARG A 73 -8.64 0.28 -8.08
N LEU A 74 -9.14 0.28 -6.84
CA LEU A 74 -8.56 -0.52 -5.76
C LEU A 74 -8.58 -2.01 -6.14
N SER A 75 -7.43 -2.66 -6.18
CA SER A 75 -7.33 -4.13 -6.18
C SER A 75 -7.04 -4.63 -4.76
N VAL A 76 -7.63 -5.76 -4.42
CA VAL A 76 -7.40 -6.48 -3.16
C VAL A 76 -7.09 -7.93 -3.49
N VAL A 77 -5.87 -8.36 -3.19
CA VAL A 77 -5.40 -9.72 -3.47
C VAL A 77 -5.03 -10.40 -2.16
N VAL A 78 -5.62 -11.56 -1.91
CA VAL A 78 -5.30 -12.42 -0.77
C VAL A 78 -4.46 -13.60 -1.26
N GLU A 79 -3.26 -13.76 -0.70
CA GLU A 79 -2.34 -14.88 -0.91
C GLU A 79 -2.08 -15.53 0.45
N GLN A 80 -2.93 -16.49 0.83
CA GLN A 80 -2.93 -17.12 2.15
C GLN A 80 -3.09 -16.10 3.28
N ASP A 81 -2.06 -15.90 4.09
CA ASP A 81 -1.97 -14.99 5.24
C ASP A 81 -1.38 -13.60 4.85
N VAL A 82 -1.27 -13.31 3.55
CA VAL A 82 -0.87 -11.99 3.05
C VAL A 82 -2.03 -11.39 2.28
N THR A 83 -2.47 -10.20 2.67
CA THR A 83 -3.42 -9.40 1.90
C THR A 83 -2.73 -8.15 1.36
N VAL A 84 -2.87 -7.90 0.07
CA VAL A 84 -2.33 -6.71 -0.60
C VAL A 84 -3.47 -5.86 -1.12
N PHE A 85 -3.43 -4.58 -0.78
CA PHE A 85 -4.31 -3.54 -1.32
C PHE A 85 -3.46 -2.65 -2.23
N ALA A 86 -3.91 -2.41 -3.46
CA ALA A 86 -3.18 -1.57 -4.40
C ALA A 86 -4.08 -0.62 -5.18
N THR A 87 -3.64 0.62 -5.33
CA THR A 87 -4.17 1.57 -6.32
C THR A 87 -3.03 2.02 -7.21
N ALA A 88 -3.16 1.87 -8.53
CA ALA A 88 -2.13 2.21 -9.49
C ALA A 88 -2.67 3.18 -10.55
N GLY A 89 -2.05 4.36 -10.61
CA GLY A 89 -2.37 5.43 -11.55
C GLY A 89 -1.13 5.87 -12.29
N ILE A 90 -1.10 5.58 -13.58
CA ILE A 90 -0.06 6.01 -14.49
C ILE A 90 -0.67 7.08 -15.38
N LYS A 91 -0.09 8.28 -15.37
CA LYS A 91 -0.42 9.34 -16.32
C LYS A 91 0.76 9.49 -17.29
N ASN A 92 0.47 9.82 -18.55
CA ASN A 92 1.45 9.89 -19.65
C ASN A 92 2.69 10.73 -19.29
N HIS A 93 3.81 10.52 -19.98
CA HIS A 93 5.11 11.20 -19.77
C HIS A 93 5.03 12.75 -19.69
N ASN A 94 3.95 13.36 -20.21
CA ASN A 94 3.71 14.80 -20.19
C ASN A 94 2.81 15.29 -19.02
N GLU A 95 2.21 14.39 -18.23
CA GLU A 95 1.43 14.71 -17.04
C GLU A 95 2.25 14.42 -15.77
N LYS A 96 2.43 15.46 -14.95
CA LYS A 96 3.53 15.55 -13.98
C LYS A 96 3.48 14.59 -12.78
N ILE A 97 2.40 13.85 -12.50
CA ILE A 97 2.30 13.05 -11.27
C ILE A 97 1.45 11.77 -11.48
N GLY A 98 2.10 10.60 -11.43
CA GLY A 98 1.45 9.31 -11.19
C GLY A 98 1.61 8.88 -9.72
N THR A 99 0.87 7.86 -9.30
CA THR A 99 1.01 7.27 -7.96
C THR A 99 0.64 5.78 -7.97
N ILE A 100 1.44 4.97 -7.30
CA ILE A 100 1.13 3.58 -6.98
C ILE A 100 1.28 3.38 -5.48
N ASN A 101 0.15 3.18 -4.81
CA ASN A 101 0.09 2.96 -3.37
C ASN A 101 -0.19 1.48 -3.10
N ILE A 102 0.61 0.88 -2.23
CA ILE A 102 0.54 -0.54 -1.87
C ILE A 102 0.47 -0.66 -0.35
N VAL A 103 -0.51 -1.41 0.16
CA VAL A 103 -0.57 -1.82 1.56
C VAL A 103 -0.51 -3.34 1.63
N VAL A 104 0.51 -3.87 2.29
CA VAL A 104 0.68 -5.30 2.57
C VAL A 104 0.34 -5.55 4.03
N VAL A 105 -0.67 -6.36 4.30
CA VAL A 105 -1.01 -6.83 5.66
C VAL A 105 -0.69 -8.31 5.75
N VAL A 106 0.09 -8.67 6.77
CA VAL A 106 0.47 -10.06 7.06
C VAL A 106 -0.23 -10.51 8.35
N GLU A 107 -1.05 -11.55 8.23
CA GLU A 107 -1.63 -12.31 9.36
C GLU A 107 -0.56 -13.24 9.95
N GLY A 108 0.45 -12.61 10.52
CA GLY A 108 1.69 -13.20 10.96
C GLY A 108 2.44 -12.26 11.91
N ASP A 109 3.57 -12.74 12.39
CA ASP A 109 4.55 -11.94 13.12
C ASP A 109 5.89 -11.94 12.35
N MET A 110 6.66 -10.87 12.50
CA MET A 110 7.96 -10.69 11.85
C MET A 110 8.77 -9.59 12.53
N SER A 111 10.10 -9.70 12.51
CA SER A 111 11.01 -8.67 13.03
C SER A 111 11.08 -7.45 12.11
N ASP A 112 11.58 -6.32 12.63
CA ASP A 112 11.66 -5.05 11.91
C ASP A 112 12.48 -5.15 10.62
N ASN A 113 13.61 -5.88 10.63
CA ASN A 113 14.40 -6.16 9.41
C ASN A 113 13.57 -6.88 8.33
N THR A 114 12.69 -7.79 8.72
CA THR A 114 11.81 -8.55 7.82
C THR A 114 10.71 -7.65 7.26
N ILE A 115 10.23 -6.67 8.03
CA ILE A 115 9.32 -5.63 7.51
C ILE A 115 10.03 -4.76 6.47
N VAL A 116 11.26 -4.32 6.74
CA VAL A 116 12.07 -3.55 5.77
C VAL A 116 12.28 -4.35 4.48
N ASN A 117 12.68 -5.62 4.60
CA ASN A 117 12.88 -6.50 3.44
C ASN A 117 11.58 -6.71 2.65
N ALA A 118 10.42 -6.75 3.33
CA ALA A 118 9.13 -6.86 2.67
C ALA A 118 8.77 -5.60 1.87
N VAL A 119 9.16 -4.39 2.32
CA VAL A 119 9.01 -3.15 1.55
C VAL A 119 9.85 -3.20 0.26
N ILE A 120 11.08 -3.71 0.35
CA ILE A 120 11.96 -3.91 -0.82
C ILE A 120 11.28 -4.86 -1.82
N ILE A 121 10.80 -6.01 -1.36
CA ILE A 121 10.10 -6.99 -2.21
C ILE A 121 8.84 -6.41 -2.85
N ALA A 122 8.02 -5.67 -2.10
CA ALA A 122 6.84 -5.04 -2.66
C ALA A 122 7.22 -4.02 -3.77
N THR A 123 8.34 -3.31 -3.60
CA THR A 123 8.84 -2.34 -4.58
C THR A 123 9.35 -3.01 -5.86
N GLU A 124 10.10 -4.10 -5.72
CA GLU A 124 10.58 -4.89 -6.87
C GLU A 124 9.42 -5.56 -7.61
N ALA A 125 8.46 -6.13 -6.88
CA ALA A 125 7.26 -6.76 -7.44
C ALA A 125 6.39 -5.75 -8.20
N LYS A 126 6.20 -4.54 -7.65
CA LYS A 126 5.54 -3.43 -8.36
C LYS A 126 6.26 -3.08 -9.67
N SER A 127 7.58 -2.98 -9.63
CA SER A 127 8.39 -2.71 -10.82
C SER A 127 8.23 -3.81 -11.88
N LYS A 128 8.23 -5.07 -11.44
CA LYS A 128 7.99 -6.23 -12.31
C LYS A 128 6.60 -6.17 -12.94
N ALA A 129 5.56 -5.82 -12.18
CA ALA A 129 4.21 -5.66 -12.71
C ALA A 129 4.15 -4.58 -13.80
N LEU A 130 4.80 -3.43 -13.59
CA LEU A 130 4.87 -2.37 -14.58
C LEU A 130 5.51 -2.85 -15.89
N LEU A 131 6.66 -3.53 -15.79
CA LEU A 131 7.35 -4.10 -16.95
C LEU A 131 6.48 -5.13 -17.69
N GLU A 132 5.78 -6.01 -16.96
CA GLU A 132 4.88 -7.02 -17.55
C GLU A 132 3.64 -6.40 -18.22
N ASN A 133 3.23 -5.20 -17.79
CA ASN A 133 2.15 -4.44 -18.41
C ASN A 133 2.65 -3.47 -19.51
N GLY A 134 3.90 -3.61 -19.96
CA GLY A 134 4.45 -2.87 -21.11
C GLY A 134 5.02 -1.49 -20.79
N PHE A 135 5.13 -1.12 -19.51
CA PHE A 135 5.78 0.14 -19.12
C PHE A 135 7.30 -0.02 -19.02
N ASN A 136 8.04 1.05 -19.24
CA ASN A 136 9.52 1.07 -19.22
C ASN A 136 10.11 1.81 -18.01
N PHE A 137 9.34 1.92 -16.92
CA PHE A 137 9.73 2.56 -15.67
C PHE A 137 9.34 1.68 -14.47
N THR A 138 10.01 1.91 -13.33
CA THR A 138 9.89 1.07 -12.13
C THR A 138 8.94 1.63 -11.07
N GLY A 139 8.39 2.81 -11.32
CA GLY A 139 7.48 3.48 -10.41
C GLY A 139 7.05 4.84 -10.92
N THR A 140 6.34 5.57 -10.08
CA THR A 140 5.88 6.93 -10.36
C THR A 140 6.52 7.93 -9.38
N SER A 141 6.20 9.21 -9.53
CA SER A 141 6.73 10.29 -8.70
C SER A 141 6.34 10.21 -7.22
N THR A 142 5.23 9.52 -6.88
CA THR A 142 4.65 9.56 -5.53
C THR A 142 4.20 8.19 -5.04
N ASP A 143 4.91 7.13 -5.42
CA ASP A 143 4.63 5.78 -4.93
C ASP A 143 4.82 5.68 -3.41
N ALA A 144 3.96 4.91 -2.75
CA ALA A 144 4.08 4.64 -1.33
C ALA A 144 3.74 3.19 -0.97
N VAL A 145 4.42 2.66 0.06
CA VAL A 145 4.26 1.30 0.55
C VAL A 145 4.05 1.31 2.05
N ILE A 146 3.08 0.53 2.52
CA ILE A 146 2.92 0.16 3.93
C ILE A 146 3.04 -1.34 4.04
N VAL A 147 3.86 -1.83 4.97
CA VAL A 147 3.89 -3.24 5.37
C VAL A 147 3.52 -3.33 6.83
N ALA A 148 2.49 -4.12 7.14
CA ALA A 148 1.93 -4.27 8.47
C ALA A 148 1.88 -5.75 8.87
N LYS A 149 2.28 -6.04 10.11
CA LYS A 149 2.05 -7.34 10.77
C LYS A 149 0.94 -7.22 11.81
N MET A 150 0.15 -8.28 11.97
CA MET A 150 -0.84 -8.37 13.04
C MET A 150 -0.27 -8.94 14.35
N GLY A 151 0.94 -9.52 14.33
CA GLY A 151 1.57 -10.12 15.52
C GLY A 151 0.90 -11.41 15.99
N ASN A 152 0.04 -12.00 15.16
CA ASN A 152 -0.62 -13.27 15.40
C ASN A 152 -0.04 -14.35 14.47
N GLY A 153 -0.49 -15.60 14.61
CA GLY A 153 -0.16 -16.65 13.64
C GLY A 153 1.32 -16.99 13.55
N ARG A 154 1.82 -17.18 12.33
CA ARG A 154 3.19 -17.67 12.06
C ARG A 154 4.21 -16.54 12.19
N PHE A 155 5.32 -16.83 12.86
CA PHE A 155 6.51 -15.98 12.78
C PHE A 155 7.29 -16.22 11.47
N TYR A 156 7.60 -15.14 10.77
CA TYR A 156 8.42 -15.12 9.55
C TYR A 156 9.78 -14.50 9.84
N GLU A 157 10.82 -15.32 9.74
CA GLU A 157 12.20 -14.89 9.95
C GLU A 157 12.76 -14.09 8.78
N TYR A 158 12.27 -14.35 7.55
CA TYR A 158 12.76 -13.72 6.33
C TYR A 158 11.61 -13.38 5.39
N SER A 159 11.77 -12.27 4.66
CA SER A 159 10.86 -11.80 3.61
C SER A 159 11.55 -11.57 2.27
N GLY A 160 12.82 -11.96 2.09
CA GLY A 160 13.53 -11.85 0.81
C GLY A 160 12.95 -12.75 -0.30
N PRO A 161 13.41 -12.65 -1.57
CA PRO A 161 12.75 -13.24 -2.74
C PRO A 161 12.58 -14.77 -2.67
N ALA A 162 13.55 -15.45 -2.06
CA ALA A 162 13.56 -16.90 -1.88
C ALA A 162 12.86 -17.38 -0.59
N SER A 163 12.35 -16.46 0.24
CA SER A 163 11.62 -16.80 1.47
C SER A 163 10.15 -17.14 1.19
N ARG A 164 9.51 -17.83 2.13
CA ARG A 164 8.07 -18.14 2.03
C ARG A 164 7.22 -16.87 2.02
N LEU A 165 7.53 -15.90 2.88
CA LEU A 165 6.78 -14.65 2.95
C LEU A 165 7.04 -13.79 1.71
N GLY A 166 8.31 -13.63 1.31
CA GLY A 166 8.68 -12.86 0.14
C GLY A 166 8.00 -13.34 -1.14
N ARG A 167 7.93 -14.65 -1.39
CA ARG A 167 7.18 -15.19 -2.55
C ARG A 167 5.69 -14.86 -2.53
N LYS A 168 5.06 -14.84 -1.35
CA LYS A 168 3.64 -14.49 -1.22
C LYS A 168 3.43 -13.01 -1.53
N ILE A 169 4.21 -12.14 -0.91
CA ILE A 169 4.17 -10.69 -1.15
C ILE A 169 4.42 -10.40 -2.63
N TRP A 170 5.46 -11.01 -3.22
CA TRP A 170 5.81 -10.85 -4.63
C TRP A 170 4.64 -11.14 -5.57
N ARG A 171 4.03 -12.33 -5.44
CA ARG A 171 2.91 -12.74 -6.30
C ARG A 171 1.68 -11.86 -6.07
N ALA A 172 1.36 -11.57 -4.81
CA ALA A 172 0.20 -10.76 -4.46
C ALA A 172 0.33 -9.32 -4.98
N VAL A 173 1.51 -8.71 -4.85
CA VAL A 173 1.77 -7.34 -5.35
C VAL A 173 1.74 -7.29 -6.87
N ILE A 174 2.37 -8.23 -7.58
CA ILE A 174 2.31 -8.25 -9.06
C ILE A 174 0.86 -8.30 -9.54
N LYS A 175 0.08 -9.22 -8.95
CA LYS A 175 -1.32 -9.39 -9.30
C LYS A 175 -2.14 -8.14 -8.96
N ALA A 176 -2.00 -7.59 -7.76
CA ALA A 176 -2.77 -6.44 -7.31
C ALA A 176 -2.48 -5.18 -8.14
N VAL A 177 -1.21 -4.92 -8.45
CA VAL A 177 -0.83 -3.77 -9.29
C VAL A 177 -1.37 -3.94 -10.71
N SER A 178 -1.20 -5.12 -11.32
CA SER A 178 -1.71 -5.40 -12.68
C SER A 178 -3.23 -5.28 -12.76
N GLU A 179 -3.96 -5.82 -11.78
CA GLU A 179 -5.42 -5.68 -11.71
C GLU A 179 -5.86 -4.21 -11.56
N SER A 180 -5.16 -3.43 -10.73
CA SER A 180 -5.47 -2.01 -10.56
C SER A 180 -5.22 -1.19 -11.84
N LEU A 181 -4.15 -1.51 -12.57
CA LEU A 181 -3.85 -0.91 -13.88
C LEU A 181 -4.90 -1.23 -14.93
N GLY A 182 -5.43 -2.45 -14.94
CA GLY A 182 -6.45 -2.90 -15.89
C GLY A 182 -7.87 -2.38 -15.63
N LYS A 183 -8.14 -1.76 -14.47
CA LYS A 183 -9.42 -1.13 -14.17
C LYS A 183 -9.51 0.24 -14.82
N VAL A 184 -10.50 0.42 -15.70
CA VAL A 184 -10.81 1.69 -16.39
C VAL A 184 -11.91 2.43 -15.60
N GLU A 185 -11.80 3.76 -15.55
CA GLU A 185 -12.85 4.66 -15.03
C GLU A 185 -14.01 4.81 -16.03
#